data_AF-A0A957P271-F1
#
_entry.id   AF-A0A957P271-F1
#
_cell.length_a   1.000
_cell.length_b   1.000
_cell.length_c   1.000
_cell.angle_alpha   90.00
_cell.angle_beta   90.00
_cell.angle_gamma   90.00
#
_symmetry.space_group_name_H-M   'P 1'
#
loop_
_entity.id
_entity.type
_entity.pdbx_description
1 polymer ?
#
loop_
_entity_poly.entity_id
_entity_poly.type
_entity_poly.pdbx_seq_one_letter_code
_entity_poly.pdbx_strand_id
1 'polypeptide(L)'
;MYRHISRDVHLLVALILLTSCTSPWTSASSPLKTPLPTNDTVITLERTVCFGWCPAYTLTIHGDGQVTYEGYAYVDVEGVRTSNISQSKIHELLYEFGKVDFFAANEHYSIGATDLPTFFVTLAIGNKQKRIEHYGCDPQWLTDLEYMIDTVAETEQWIGENAYQKHEKLNCADFFSRDEVPDQFESPLQ
;
A
#
# COMPACT_ATOMS: atom_id res chain seq x y z
N MET A 1 30.55 39.60 -80.34
CA MET A 1 29.79 38.57 -81.08
C MET A 1 28.42 38.42 -80.41
N TYR A 2 27.42 38.13 -81.22
CA TYR A 2 25.99 38.40 -81.06
C TYR A 2 25.26 37.54 -80.00
N ARG A 3 24.07 38.03 -79.61
CA ARG A 3 22.88 37.37 -79.04
C ARG A 3 22.67 37.44 -77.52
N HIS A 4 21.45 37.52 -77.01
CA HIS A 4 20.15 38.03 -77.49
C HIS A 4 19.22 37.94 -76.27
N ILE A 5 18.32 38.90 -76.14
CA ILE A 5 17.20 38.97 -75.18
C ILE A 5 16.24 37.76 -75.28
N SER A 6 15.75 37.26 -74.14
CA SER A 6 14.34 36.94 -73.81
C SER A 6 14.30 36.20 -72.45
N ARG A 7 13.67 36.73 -71.40
CA ARG A 7 12.23 36.76 -71.03
C ARG A 7 11.76 35.50 -70.29
N ASP A 8 10.86 35.76 -69.33
CA ASP A 8 9.93 34.84 -68.66
C ASP A 8 10.47 34.20 -67.36
N VAL A 9 10.19 34.77 -66.18
CA VAL A 9 8.90 34.74 -65.43
C VAL A 9 8.40 33.31 -65.31
N HIS A 10 8.52 32.73 -64.11
CA HIS A 10 7.40 32.21 -63.33
C HIS A 10 7.91 31.76 -61.95
N LEU A 11 7.52 32.54 -60.93
CA LEU A 11 7.51 32.11 -59.54
C LEU A 11 6.68 30.82 -59.42
N LEU A 12 7.27 29.78 -58.82
CA LEU A 12 6.52 28.69 -58.21
C LEU A 12 6.93 28.62 -56.74
N VAL A 13 6.14 29.31 -55.92
CA VAL A 13 6.13 29.16 -54.45
C VAL A 13 5.34 27.89 -54.16
N ALA A 14 6.03 26.82 -53.77
CA ALA A 14 5.40 25.59 -53.30
C ALA A 14 4.96 25.78 -51.83
N LEU A 15 3.65 25.95 -51.63
CA LEU A 15 3.00 26.05 -50.33
C LEU A 15 2.81 24.62 -49.77
N ILE A 16 3.64 24.21 -48.81
CA ILE A 16 3.50 22.92 -48.12
C ILE A 16 2.42 23.08 -47.03
N LEU A 17 1.26 22.46 -47.26
CA LEU A 17 0.17 22.39 -46.29
C LEU A 17 0.53 21.38 -45.19
N LEU A 18 0.82 21.86 -43.99
CA LEU A 18 0.95 21.06 -42.77
C LEU A 18 -0.45 20.61 -42.32
N THR A 19 -0.85 19.39 -42.71
CA THR A 19 -2.09 18.77 -42.23
C THR A 19 -1.86 18.25 -40.81
N SER A 20 -2.34 19.01 -39.82
CA SER A 20 -2.34 18.61 -38.41
C SER A 20 -3.25 17.39 -38.21
N CYS A 21 -2.65 16.26 -37.83
CA CYS A 21 -3.40 15.16 -37.23
C CYS A 21 -4.02 15.66 -35.93
N THR A 22 -5.33 15.91 -35.93
CA THR A 22 -6.11 16.10 -34.71
C THR A 22 -6.56 14.72 -34.24
N SER A 23 -5.67 13.98 -33.58
CA SER A 23 -6.11 12.80 -32.83
C SER A 23 -6.82 13.29 -31.57
N PRO A 24 -8.12 13.01 -31.39
CA PRO A 24 -8.79 13.27 -30.12
C PRO A 24 -8.15 12.36 -29.07
N TRP A 25 -7.23 12.94 -28.30
CA TRP A 25 -6.66 12.32 -27.12
C TRP A 25 -7.79 12.19 -26.09
N THR A 26 -8.48 11.06 -26.11
CA THR A 26 -9.37 10.70 -25.01
C THR A 26 -8.48 10.31 -23.84
N SER A 27 -8.22 11.26 -22.95
CA SER A 27 -7.63 10.97 -21.64
C SER A 27 -8.59 10.01 -20.92
N ALA A 28 -8.20 8.75 -20.81
CA ALA A 28 -8.83 7.82 -19.89
C ALA A 28 -8.60 8.35 -18.48
N SER A 29 -9.63 8.97 -17.89
CA SER A 29 -9.64 9.25 -16.46
C SER A 29 -9.70 7.90 -15.74
N SER A 30 -8.56 7.45 -15.20
CA SER A 30 -8.56 6.32 -14.26
C SER A 30 -9.59 6.58 -13.16
N PRO A 31 -10.41 5.59 -12.77
CA PRO A 31 -11.30 5.77 -11.64
C PRO A 31 -10.45 6.13 -10.43
N LEU A 32 -10.69 7.31 -9.86
CA LEU A 32 -10.08 7.71 -8.60
C LEU A 32 -10.43 6.62 -7.58
N LYS A 33 -9.39 5.97 -7.03
CA LYS A 33 -9.53 5.01 -5.94
C LYS A 33 -10.24 5.71 -4.80
N THR A 34 -11.52 5.41 -4.64
CA THR A 34 -12.35 5.99 -3.58
C THR A 34 -11.99 5.29 -2.27
N PRO A 35 -11.90 6.02 -1.14
CA PRO A 35 -11.66 5.39 0.16
C PRO A 35 -12.67 4.28 0.41
N LEU A 36 -12.21 3.16 0.98
CA LEU A 36 -13.09 2.07 1.37
C LEU A 36 -14.07 2.57 2.45
N PRO A 37 -15.32 2.06 2.49
CA PRO A 37 -16.33 2.51 3.44
C PRO A 37 -15.96 2.12 4.88
N THR A 38 -16.45 2.89 5.85
CA THR A 38 -16.26 2.63 7.29
C THR A 38 -17.35 1.73 7.89
N ASN A 39 -18.55 1.72 7.31
CA ASN A 39 -19.67 0.92 7.84
C ASN A 39 -19.38 -0.58 7.72
N ASP A 40 -19.62 -1.32 8.81
CA ASP A 40 -19.35 -2.76 8.91
C ASP A 40 -17.90 -3.16 8.58
N THR A 41 -16.97 -2.23 8.81
CA THR A 41 -15.54 -2.44 8.56
C THR A 41 -14.83 -2.91 9.82
N VAL A 42 -14.01 -3.96 9.66
CA VAL A 42 -13.13 -4.49 10.70
C VAL A 42 -11.75 -4.73 10.09
N ILE A 43 -10.72 -4.09 10.66
CA ILE A 43 -9.32 -4.34 10.35
C ILE A 43 -8.75 -5.18 11.49
N THR A 44 -7.97 -6.21 11.19
CA THR A 44 -7.28 -7.02 12.20
C THR A 44 -5.82 -7.21 11.82
N LEU A 45 -4.94 -7.01 12.80
CA LEU A 45 -3.51 -7.28 12.71
C LEU A 45 -3.15 -8.27 13.80
N GLU A 46 -2.55 -9.39 13.42
CA GLU A 46 -2.12 -10.44 14.34
C GLU A 46 -0.63 -10.68 14.16
N ARG A 47 0.10 -10.72 15.27
CA ARG A 47 1.52 -11.03 15.33
C ARG A 47 1.74 -12.20 16.27
N THR A 48 2.45 -13.20 15.77
CA THR A 48 2.78 -14.41 16.54
C THR A 48 4.15 -14.30 17.19
N VAL A 49 4.47 -15.24 18.08
CA VAL A 49 5.80 -15.33 18.68
C VAL A 49 6.86 -15.73 17.65
N CYS A 50 8.10 -15.37 17.93
CA CYS A 50 9.29 -15.84 17.22
C CYS A 50 10.24 -16.53 18.22
N PHE A 51 11.42 -16.97 17.79
CA PHE A 51 12.37 -17.63 18.70
C PHE A 51 13.08 -16.66 19.68
N GLY A 52 12.95 -15.36 19.46
CA GLY A 52 13.42 -14.29 20.34
C GLY A 52 12.30 -13.60 21.11
N TRP A 53 12.38 -12.27 21.19
CA TRP A 53 11.44 -11.42 21.94
C TRP A 53 10.50 -10.64 21.01
N CYS A 54 9.98 -11.30 19.97
CA CYS A 54 9.02 -10.64 19.08
C CYS A 54 7.68 -10.45 19.81
N PRO A 55 7.15 -9.22 19.88
CA PRO A 55 5.86 -8.96 20.51
C PRO A 55 4.74 -9.77 19.83
N ALA A 56 3.98 -10.52 20.62
CA ALA A 56 2.84 -11.29 20.14
C ALA A 56 1.55 -10.67 20.66
N TYR A 57 0.65 -10.33 19.74
CA TYR A 57 -0.64 -9.70 20.05
C TYR A 57 -1.61 -9.77 18.87
N THR A 58 -2.89 -9.52 19.18
CA THR A 58 -3.94 -9.23 18.20
C THR A 58 -4.44 -7.81 18.39
N LEU A 59 -4.66 -7.10 17.29
CA LEU A 59 -5.26 -5.78 17.25
C LEU A 59 -6.47 -5.83 16.32
N THR A 60 -7.62 -5.35 16.79
CA THR A 60 -8.85 -5.23 16.01
C THR A 60 -9.33 -3.79 16.03
N ILE A 61 -9.56 -3.22 14.86
CA ILE A 61 -10.04 -1.84 14.67
C ILE A 61 -11.38 -1.89 13.94
N HIS A 62 -12.42 -1.36 14.56
CA HIS A 62 -13.74 -1.22 13.97
C HIS A 62 -13.86 0.11 13.24
N GLY A 63 -14.70 0.17 12.19
CA GLY A 63 -14.88 1.37 11.38
C GLY A 63 -15.51 2.56 12.11
N ASP A 64 -16.08 2.35 13.30
CA ASP A 64 -16.51 3.42 14.20
C ASP A 64 -15.35 4.05 15.01
N GLY A 65 -14.16 3.45 14.95
CA GLY A 65 -12.97 3.89 15.66
C GLY A 65 -12.67 3.13 16.94
N GLN A 66 -13.48 2.14 17.34
CA GLN A 66 -13.16 1.28 18.48
C GLN A 66 -11.94 0.40 18.17
N VAL A 67 -10.99 0.36 19.09
CA VAL A 67 -9.80 -0.48 19.01
C VAL A 67 -9.82 -1.46 20.17
N THR A 68 -9.60 -2.74 19.87
CA THR A 68 -9.35 -3.80 20.86
C THR A 68 -7.96 -4.38 20.61
N TYR A 69 -7.14 -4.40 21.63
CA TYR A 69 -5.83 -5.04 21.64
C TYR A 69 -5.83 -6.20 22.62
N GLU A 70 -5.17 -7.29 22.28
CA GLU A 70 -4.92 -8.42 23.18
C GLU A 70 -3.45 -8.81 23.10
N GLY A 71 -2.70 -8.49 24.15
CA GLY A 71 -1.28 -8.83 24.27
C GLY A 71 -1.07 -10.22 24.84
N TYR A 72 -0.14 -10.99 24.27
CA TYR A 72 0.12 -12.38 24.67
C TYR A 72 1.52 -12.59 25.25
N ALA A 73 2.56 -12.10 24.59
CA ALA A 73 3.94 -12.33 24.99
C ALA A 73 4.88 -11.23 24.48
N TYR A 74 5.95 -10.97 25.23
CA TYR A 74 6.99 -9.99 24.87
C TYR A 74 6.43 -8.58 24.58
N VAL A 75 5.43 -8.19 25.37
CA VAL A 75 4.78 -6.88 25.37
C VAL A 75 4.81 -6.32 26.78
N ASP A 76 4.80 -5.00 26.93
CA ASP A 76 4.74 -4.35 28.25
C ASP A 76 3.39 -4.57 28.94
N VAL A 77 2.32 -4.74 28.15
CA VAL A 77 0.95 -4.88 28.63
C VAL A 77 0.29 -6.13 28.06
N GLU A 78 0.19 -7.18 28.87
CA GLU A 78 -0.57 -8.39 28.51
C GLU A 78 -2.09 -8.25 28.73
N GLY A 79 -2.85 -9.06 27.99
CA GLY A 79 -4.30 -9.16 28.03
C GLY A 79 -5.02 -8.07 27.25
N VAL A 80 -6.34 -8.00 27.45
CA VAL A 80 -7.22 -7.14 26.65
C VAL A 80 -7.12 -5.67 27.07
N ARG A 81 -6.93 -4.77 26.11
CA ARG A 81 -7.03 -3.31 26.25
C ARG A 81 -7.94 -2.76 25.15
N THR A 82 -8.58 -1.65 25.44
CA THR A 82 -9.46 -0.96 24.50
C THR A 82 -9.10 0.51 24.42
N SER A 83 -9.14 1.07 23.24
CA SER A 83 -8.98 2.50 22.99
C SER A 83 -9.93 2.95 21.88
N ASN A 84 -9.87 4.23 21.54
CA ASN A 84 -10.61 4.78 20.41
C ASN A 84 -9.70 5.69 19.60
N ILE A 85 -9.83 5.61 18.28
CA ILE A 85 -9.19 6.51 17.33
C ILE A 85 -10.22 7.38 16.61
N SER A 86 -9.78 8.52 16.10
CA SER A 86 -10.66 9.43 15.38
C SER A 86 -11.16 8.81 14.07
N GLN A 87 -12.31 9.28 13.60
CA GLN A 87 -12.81 8.91 12.28
C GLN A 87 -11.80 9.26 11.17
N SER A 88 -11.07 10.37 11.27
CA SER A 88 -10.05 10.73 10.28
C SER A 88 -8.96 9.66 10.15
N LYS A 89 -8.52 9.08 11.27
CA LYS A 89 -7.53 7.99 11.30
C LYS A 89 -8.06 6.71 10.63
N ILE A 90 -9.34 6.39 10.82
CA ILE A 90 -9.99 5.27 10.11
C ILE A 90 -10.01 5.52 8.60
N HIS A 91 -10.39 6.71 8.16
CA HIS A 91 -10.43 7.05 6.74
C HIS A 91 -9.04 6.99 6.09
N GLU A 92 -8.00 7.37 6.82
CA GLU A 92 -6.60 7.25 6.38
C GLU A 92 -6.20 5.78 6.17
N LEU A 93 -6.47 4.90 7.13
CA LEU A 93 -6.23 3.46 6.98
C LEU A 93 -6.96 2.90 5.74
N LEU A 94 -8.25 3.21 5.61
CA LEU A 94 -9.08 2.68 4.52
C LEU A 94 -8.73 3.25 3.15
N TYR A 95 -8.19 4.46 3.11
CA TYR A 95 -7.59 5.01 1.90
C TYR A 95 -6.37 4.17 1.47
N GLU A 96 -5.52 3.78 2.41
CA GLU A 96 -4.29 3.02 2.14
C GLU A 96 -4.57 1.57 1.75
N PHE A 97 -5.48 0.88 2.44
CA PHE A 97 -6.03 -0.40 2.00
C PHE A 97 -6.59 -0.33 0.58
N GLY A 98 -7.31 0.76 0.28
CA GLY A 98 -7.75 1.10 -1.06
C GLY A 98 -6.56 1.21 -2.00
N LYS A 99 -5.57 2.07 -1.71
CA LYS A 99 -4.38 2.39 -2.52
C LYS A 99 -3.58 1.16 -2.94
N VAL A 100 -3.45 0.16 -2.08
CA VAL A 100 -2.75 -1.11 -2.39
C VAL A 100 -3.62 -2.17 -3.07
N ASP A 101 -4.91 -1.91 -3.27
CA ASP A 101 -5.86 -2.89 -3.81
C ASP A 101 -5.88 -4.20 -3.00
N PHE A 102 -5.99 -4.06 -1.67
CA PHE A 102 -5.76 -5.16 -0.74
C PHE A 102 -6.55 -6.44 -1.06
N PHE A 103 -7.79 -6.31 -1.54
CA PHE A 103 -8.62 -7.47 -1.92
C PHE A 103 -8.07 -8.25 -3.13
N ALA A 104 -7.30 -7.60 -4.01
CA ALA A 104 -6.68 -8.21 -5.19
C ALA A 104 -5.29 -8.80 -4.92
N ALA A 105 -4.66 -8.49 -3.78
CA ALA A 105 -3.34 -9.00 -3.41
C ALA A 105 -3.34 -10.53 -3.18
N ASN A 106 -2.15 -11.14 -3.21
CA ASN A 106 -1.99 -12.55 -2.86
C ASN A 106 -2.31 -12.78 -1.38
N GLU A 107 -2.74 -13.99 -1.02
CA GLU A 107 -3.11 -14.33 0.36
C GLU A 107 -1.93 -14.80 1.21
N HIS A 108 -0.83 -15.17 0.57
CA HIS A 108 0.33 -15.74 1.25
C HIS A 108 1.64 -15.19 0.68
N TYR A 109 2.53 -14.74 1.55
CA TYR A 109 3.91 -14.35 1.23
C TYR A 109 4.86 -15.05 2.20
N SER A 110 5.68 -15.97 1.72
CA SER A 110 6.56 -16.73 2.61
C SER A 110 7.84 -17.20 1.93
N ILE A 111 8.92 -17.23 2.70
CA ILE A 111 10.18 -17.86 2.31
C ILE A 111 10.52 -19.04 3.22
N GLY A 112 11.42 -19.92 2.76
CA GLY A 112 11.94 -21.03 3.56
C GLY A 112 12.91 -20.56 4.66
N ALA A 113 12.40 -19.84 5.66
CA ALA A 113 13.14 -19.38 6.82
C ALA A 113 12.69 -20.09 8.10
N THR A 114 13.47 -19.97 9.18
CA THR A 114 13.09 -20.44 10.53
C THR A 114 13.11 -19.26 11.50
N ASP A 115 12.45 -19.43 12.65
CA ASP A 115 12.59 -18.57 13.84
C ASP A 115 11.99 -17.17 13.75
N LEU A 116 11.30 -16.83 12.66
CA LEU A 116 10.63 -15.55 12.46
C LEU A 116 9.17 -15.60 12.94
N PRO A 117 8.53 -14.45 13.21
CA PRO A 117 7.09 -14.42 13.47
C PRO A 117 6.30 -14.56 12.16
N THR A 118 5.12 -15.17 12.25
CA THR A 118 4.06 -15.04 11.26
C THR A 118 3.18 -13.84 11.59
N PHE A 119 2.77 -13.11 10.56
CA PHE A 119 1.89 -11.97 10.65
C PHE A 119 0.62 -12.24 9.83
N PHE A 120 -0.49 -11.67 10.28
CA PHE A 120 -1.72 -11.69 9.52
C PHE A 120 -2.37 -10.32 9.49
N VAL A 121 -2.73 -9.87 8.29
CA VAL A 121 -3.53 -8.66 8.07
C VAL A 121 -4.87 -9.08 7.51
N THR A 122 -5.97 -8.68 8.15
CA THR A 122 -7.33 -8.96 7.70
C THR A 122 -8.10 -7.66 7.53
N LEU A 123 -8.81 -7.54 6.42
CA LEU A 123 -9.81 -6.49 6.20
C LEU A 123 -11.15 -7.15 5.88
N ALA A 124 -12.16 -6.85 6.68
CA ALA A 124 -13.54 -7.22 6.45
C ALA A 124 -14.39 -5.96 6.26
N ILE A 125 -15.29 -5.98 5.27
CA ILE A 125 -16.26 -4.91 4.98
C ILE A 125 -17.58 -5.59 4.61
N GLY A 126 -18.58 -5.48 5.49
CA GLY A 126 -19.87 -6.16 5.32
C GLY A 126 -19.68 -7.68 5.19
N ASN A 127 -19.98 -8.23 4.01
CA ASN A 127 -19.85 -9.67 3.72
C ASN A 127 -18.56 -10.06 2.98
N LYS A 128 -17.67 -9.11 2.69
CA LYS A 128 -16.40 -9.36 2.01
C LYS A 128 -15.28 -9.36 3.05
N GLN A 129 -14.38 -10.34 2.97
CA GLN A 129 -13.14 -10.33 3.75
C GLN A 129 -11.95 -10.76 2.89
N LYS A 130 -10.78 -10.25 3.25
CA LYS A 130 -9.48 -10.71 2.77
C LYS A 130 -8.56 -10.87 3.97
N ARG A 131 -7.81 -11.97 4.02
CA ARG A 131 -6.73 -12.20 4.98
C ARG A 131 -5.46 -12.46 4.19
N ILE A 132 -4.38 -11.78 4.56
CA ILE A 132 -3.04 -12.01 4.06
C ILE A 132 -2.21 -12.54 5.23
N GLU A 133 -1.55 -13.67 5.00
CA GLU A 133 -0.56 -14.26 5.89
C GLU A 133 0.83 -14.02 5.30
N HIS A 134 1.78 -13.60 6.14
CA HIS A 134 3.17 -13.59 5.70
C HIS A 134 4.16 -14.05 6.77
N TYR A 135 5.27 -14.60 6.27
CA TYR A 135 6.34 -15.15 7.07
C TYR A 135 7.70 -14.91 6.41
N GLY A 136 8.54 -14.15 7.12
CA GLY A 136 9.91 -13.86 6.72
C GLY A 136 10.03 -12.71 5.73
N CYS A 137 9.69 -12.94 4.47
CA CYS A 137 9.76 -11.91 3.43
C CYS A 137 8.38 -11.60 2.86
N ASP A 138 8.11 -10.31 2.67
CA ASP A 138 6.88 -9.77 2.11
C ASP A 138 7.17 -8.54 1.20
N PRO A 139 6.22 -8.16 0.33
CA PRO A 139 6.29 -6.91 -0.41
C PRO A 139 6.30 -5.70 0.53
N GLN A 140 7.14 -4.69 0.24
CA GLN A 140 7.31 -3.52 1.11
C GLN A 140 6.00 -2.82 1.51
N TRP A 141 5.02 -2.74 0.59
CA TRP A 141 3.71 -2.13 0.85
C TRP A 141 2.95 -2.82 2.00
N LEU A 142 3.14 -4.12 2.22
CA LEU A 142 2.43 -4.89 3.25
C LEU A 142 2.97 -4.51 4.64
N THR A 143 4.29 -4.49 4.80
CA THR A 143 4.87 -3.99 6.05
C THR A 143 4.56 -2.51 6.31
N ASP A 144 4.57 -1.66 5.29
CA ASP A 144 4.27 -0.24 5.48
C ASP A 144 2.81 -0.06 5.95
N LEU A 145 1.89 -0.88 5.43
CA LEU A 145 0.50 -0.95 5.88
C LEU A 145 0.41 -1.42 7.34
N GLU A 146 1.17 -2.44 7.74
CA GLU A 146 1.23 -2.93 9.13
C GLU A 146 1.76 -1.90 10.11
N TYR A 147 2.83 -1.19 9.72
CA TYR A 147 3.38 -0.09 10.51
C TYR A 147 2.36 1.03 10.68
N MET A 148 1.63 1.37 9.62
CA MET A 148 0.57 2.36 9.70
C MET A 148 -0.55 1.92 10.63
N ILE A 149 -0.97 0.65 10.58
CA ILE A 149 -1.99 0.11 11.49
C ILE A 149 -1.56 0.29 12.96
N ASP A 150 -0.32 -0.07 13.30
CA ASP A 150 0.22 0.11 14.65
C ASP A 150 0.29 1.58 15.07
N THR A 151 0.81 2.43 14.20
CA THR A 151 1.00 3.86 14.46
C THR A 151 -0.37 4.53 14.67
N VAL A 152 -1.34 4.22 13.82
CA VAL A 152 -2.69 4.77 13.90
C VAL A 152 -3.39 4.33 15.18
N ALA A 153 -3.27 3.05 15.54
CA ALA A 153 -3.85 2.47 16.74
C ALA A 153 -3.05 2.75 18.03
N GLU A 154 -1.90 3.42 17.90
CA GLU A 154 -1.02 3.80 19.00
C GLU A 154 -0.58 2.59 19.84
N THR A 155 -0.28 1.45 19.19
CA THR A 155 0.04 0.19 19.89
C THR A 155 1.30 0.27 20.75
N GLU A 156 2.20 1.21 20.48
CA GLU A 156 3.42 1.49 21.26
C GLU A 156 3.14 1.60 22.76
N GLN A 157 1.99 2.15 23.15
CA GLN A 157 1.58 2.29 24.55
C GLN A 157 1.38 0.94 25.28
N TRP A 158 1.25 -0.16 24.54
CA TRP A 158 1.05 -1.52 25.07
C TRP A 158 2.21 -2.44 24.78
N ILE A 159 2.86 -2.30 23.63
CA ILE A 159 3.97 -3.16 23.23
C ILE A 159 5.32 -2.70 23.81
N GLY A 160 5.47 -1.40 24.10
CA GLY A 160 6.70 -0.79 24.60
C GLY A 160 7.60 -0.20 23.50
N GLU A 161 8.37 0.85 23.81
CA GLU A 161 9.21 1.59 22.85
C GLU A 161 10.29 0.72 22.15
N ASN A 162 10.68 -0.40 22.78
CA ASN A 162 11.69 -1.32 22.23
C ASN A 162 11.10 -2.47 21.39
N ALA A 163 9.78 -2.60 21.35
CA ALA A 163 9.10 -3.66 20.58
C ALA A 163 9.26 -3.45 19.07
N TYR A 164 9.31 -2.19 18.65
CA TYR A 164 9.62 -1.78 17.29
C TYR A 164 11.13 -1.55 17.14
N GLN A 165 11.98 -2.45 17.66
CA GLN A 165 13.36 -2.47 17.20
C GLN A 165 13.28 -2.59 15.68
N LYS A 166 13.65 -1.48 15.04
CA LYS A 166 13.70 -1.23 13.61
C LYS A 166 14.55 -2.34 12.98
N HIS A 167 13.96 -3.52 12.80
CA HIS A 167 14.63 -4.63 12.20
C HIS A 167 15.02 -4.13 10.82
N GLU A 168 16.32 -4.06 10.58
CA GLU A 168 16.86 -3.81 9.27
C GLU A 168 16.28 -4.91 8.39
N LYS A 169 15.26 -4.54 7.60
CA LYS A 169 14.49 -5.49 6.82
C LYS A 169 15.44 -6.27 5.94
N LEU A 170 15.22 -7.58 5.86
CA LEU A 170 15.73 -8.34 4.74
C LEU A 170 15.30 -7.61 3.47
N ASN A 171 16.25 -7.35 2.56
CA ASN A 171 15.90 -6.81 1.25
C ASN A 171 15.13 -7.90 0.50
N CYS A 172 13.80 -7.89 0.64
CA CYS A 172 12.93 -8.89 0.03
C CYS A 172 12.69 -8.63 -1.47
N ALA A 173 13.24 -7.55 -2.03
CA ALA A 173 13.10 -7.22 -3.45
C ALA A 173 13.71 -8.29 -4.38
N ASP A 174 14.65 -9.10 -3.89
CA ASP A 174 15.24 -10.21 -4.66
C ASP A 174 14.37 -11.48 -4.65
N PHE A 175 13.35 -11.55 -3.77
CA PHE A 175 12.50 -12.73 -3.60
C PHE A 175 11.14 -12.63 -4.31
N PHE A 176 10.70 -11.42 -4.67
CA PHE A 176 9.41 -11.19 -5.32
C PHE A 176 9.56 -10.49 -6.66
N SER A 177 8.84 -10.97 -7.68
CA SER A 177 8.79 -10.33 -8.99
C SER A 177 8.03 -8.99 -8.94
N ARG A 178 8.48 -8.00 -9.73
CA ARG A 178 7.85 -6.66 -9.86
C ARG A 178 6.35 -6.69 -10.13
N ASP A 179 5.82 -7.78 -10.68
CA ASP A 179 4.42 -7.93 -11.06
C ASP A 179 3.48 -8.18 -9.86
N GLU A 180 4.02 -8.42 -8.65
CA GLU A 180 3.24 -8.62 -7.40
C GLU A 180 3.10 -7.34 -6.55
N VAL A 181 3.59 -6.21 -7.07
CA VAL A 181 3.58 -4.91 -6.38
C VAL A 181 2.52 -4.00 -7.04
N PRO A 182 1.47 -3.57 -6.31
CA PRO A 182 0.59 -2.51 -6.79
C PRO A 182 1.42 -1.27 -7.08
N ASP A 183 1.29 -0.74 -8.28
CA ASP A 183 2.26 0.16 -8.94
C ASP A 183 2.53 1.52 -8.24
N GLN A 184 2.00 1.79 -7.03
CA GLN A 184 1.96 3.12 -6.41
C GLN A 184 2.04 3.09 -4.87
N PHE A 185 3.03 2.39 -4.29
CA PHE A 185 3.37 2.61 -2.88
C PHE A 185 4.62 3.50 -2.76
N GLU A 186 4.41 4.82 -2.77
CA GLU A 186 5.40 5.75 -2.22
C GLU A 186 5.27 5.71 -0.69
N SER A 187 6.35 5.33 -0.01
CA SER A 187 6.45 5.34 1.45
C SER A 187 6.04 6.71 2.01
N PRO A 188 5.11 6.81 2.97
CA PRO A 188 4.77 8.07 3.63
C PRO A 188 5.89 8.62 4.54
N LEU A 189 6.99 7.88 4.70
CA LEU A 189 8.16 8.29 5.46
C LEU A 189 9.30 8.70 4.52
N GLN A 190 9.45 10.01 4.34
CA GLN A 190 10.75 10.67 4.12
C GLN A 190 11.22 11.31 5.41
#